data_AF-A0A1C6LCZ4-F1
#
_entry.id   AF-A0A1C6LCZ4-F1
#
_cell.length_a   1.000
_cell.length_b   1.000
_cell.length_c   1.000
_cell.angle_alpha   90.00
_cell.angle_beta   90.00
_cell.angle_gamma   90.00
#
_symmetry.space_group_name_H-M   'P 1'
#
loop_
_entity.id
_entity.type
_entity.pdbx_description
1 polymer ?
#
loop_
_entity_poly.entity_id
_entity_poly.type
_entity_poly.pdbx_seq_one_letter_code
_entity_poly.pdbx_strand_id
1 'polypeptide(L)'
;METKDLICSINNFEANIVFDKNRSYREFANGQSPFFFTPVEKGERKRYEKSENKNEFTSTTAAIHIMDSSVEEIEKLFKQDDSGIYEYTCKMIRPYCKGVVDIKIGLVLFQFLHEVGHWNQFMSLDKNVAAYTTWNYEQEKNNYEKMRALKDSVLQRQAREKDNRLSAEERMLFRQYTEEYRNIPKEKEADEFALSYLKETIDKYREVCRNKNSNSTIKRRNLAIGSNC
;
A
#
# COMPACT_ATOMS: atom_id res chain seq x y z
N MET A 1 1.93 14.64 -8.10
CA MET A 1 2.88 13.76 -8.84
C MET A 1 2.17 12.45 -9.06
N GLU A 2 2.28 11.83 -10.24
CA GLU A 2 1.64 10.53 -10.45
C GLU A 2 2.35 9.43 -9.65
N THR A 3 1.57 8.57 -8.99
CA THR A 3 2.12 7.44 -8.21
C THR A 3 2.96 6.54 -9.09
N LYS A 4 2.52 6.31 -10.33
CA LYS A 4 3.28 5.54 -11.32
C LYS A 4 4.68 6.09 -11.55
N ASP A 5 4.82 7.40 -11.73
CA ASP A 5 6.12 8.03 -11.95
C ASP A 5 7.04 7.89 -10.74
N LEU A 6 6.46 8.00 -9.53
CA LEU A 6 7.18 7.81 -8.28
C LEU A 6 7.69 6.37 -8.16
N ILE A 7 6.79 5.38 -8.28
CA ILE A 7 7.13 3.96 -8.11
C ILE A 7 8.09 3.46 -9.19
N CYS A 8 7.88 3.82 -10.46
CA CYS A 8 8.79 3.44 -11.53
C CYS A 8 10.20 4.04 -11.36
N SER A 9 10.35 5.14 -10.61
CA SER A 9 11.66 5.76 -10.35
C SER A 9 12.48 5.08 -9.26
N ILE A 10 11.85 4.23 -8.45
CA ILE A 10 12.46 3.59 -7.26
C ILE A 10 12.40 2.06 -7.31
N ASN A 11 11.54 1.47 -8.15
CA ASN A 11 11.33 0.03 -8.18
C ASN A 11 12.58 -0.69 -8.71
N ASN A 12 13.28 -1.36 -7.81
CA ASN A 12 14.42 -2.22 -8.11
C ASN A 12 14.26 -3.63 -7.49
N PHE A 13 13.02 -4.05 -7.22
CA PHE A 13 12.70 -5.25 -6.44
C PHE A 13 12.26 -6.46 -7.28
N GLU A 14 12.41 -6.39 -8.61
CA GLU A 14 11.96 -7.43 -9.57
C GLU A 14 10.48 -7.83 -9.43
N ALA A 15 9.70 -7.04 -8.69
CA ALA A 15 8.28 -7.28 -8.48
C ALA A 15 7.47 -6.93 -9.72
N ASN A 16 6.48 -7.77 -10.04
CA ASN A 16 5.49 -7.46 -11.06
C ASN A 16 4.54 -6.39 -10.52
N ILE A 17 4.48 -5.23 -11.18
CA ILE A 17 3.61 -4.12 -10.78
C ILE A 17 2.53 -3.88 -11.82
N VAL A 18 1.29 -3.81 -11.37
CA VAL A 18 0.12 -3.48 -12.20
C VAL A 18 -0.48 -2.16 -11.71
N PHE A 19 -0.63 -1.20 -12.62
CA PHE A 19 -1.30 0.08 -12.34
C PHE A 19 -2.76 0.02 -12.80
N ASP A 20 -3.69 0.04 -11.85
CA ASP A 20 -5.11 -0.16 -12.09
C ASP A 20 -5.84 1.16 -12.36
N LYS A 21 -6.31 1.34 -13.61
CA LYS A 21 -6.93 2.59 -14.11
C LYS A 21 -8.37 2.85 -13.69
N ASN A 22 -9.10 1.82 -13.28
CA ASN A 22 -10.56 1.88 -13.10
C ASN A 22 -11.01 1.49 -11.68
N ARG A 23 -10.15 1.63 -10.68
CA ARG A 23 -10.56 1.38 -9.30
C ARG A 23 -11.45 2.51 -8.81
N SER A 24 -12.55 2.15 -8.16
CA SER A 24 -13.55 3.14 -7.72
C SER A 24 -13.38 3.47 -6.24
N TYR A 25 -13.71 4.70 -5.85
CA TYR A 25 -13.82 5.10 -4.44
C TYR A 25 -14.65 4.14 -3.58
N ARG A 26 -15.63 3.47 -4.19
CA ARG A 26 -16.49 2.49 -3.51
C ARG A 26 -15.74 1.24 -3.08
N GLU A 27 -14.72 0.82 -3.83
CA GLU A 27 -13.87 -0.32 -3.46
C GLU A 27 -13.04 -0.01 -2.22
N PHE A 28 -12.53 1.22 -2.11
CA PHE A 28 -11.78 1.71 -0.95
C PHE A 28 -12.68 1.89 0.27
N ALA A 29 -13.90 2.42 0.09
CA ALA A 29 -14.89 2.51 1.16
C ALA A 29 -15.25 1.14 1.76
N ASN A 30 -15.11 0.05 0.98
CA ASN A 30 -15.30 -1.32 1.44
C ASN A 30 -14.03 -1.93 2.09
N GLY A 31 -13.01 -1.11 2.35
CA GLY A 31 -11.79 -1.51 3.07
C GLY A 31 -10.69 -2.10 2.18
N GLN A 32 -10.76 -1.98 0.85
CA GLN A 32 -9.62 -2.34 0.01
C GLN A 32 -8.56 -1.24 0.07
N SER A 33 -7.28 -1.61 0.09
CA SER A 33 -6.17 -0.65 0.04
C SER A 33 -5.87 -0.23 -1.42
N PRO A 34 -5.39 1.02 -1.66
CA PRO A 34 -4.85 1.45 -2.96
C PRO A 34 -3.59 0.72 -3.40
N PHE A 35 -2.96 -0.02 -2.49
CA PHE A 35 -1.84 -0.94 -2.72
C PHE A 35 -2.26 -2.32 -2.24
N PHE A 36 -2.05 -3.36 -3.02
CA PHE A 36 -2.27 -4.73 -2.55
C PHE A 36 -1.49 -5.75 -3.37
N PHE A 37 -0.94 -6.75 -2.70
CA PHE A 37 -0.35 -7.92 -3.32
C PHE A 37 -1.40 -9.00 -3.60
N THR A 38 -1.34 -9.60 -4.79
CA THR A 38 -2.14 -10.78 -5.17
C THR A 38 -1.20 -11.94 -5.50
N PRO A 39 -1.29 -13.08 -4.79
CA PRO A 39 -0.43 -14.24 -5.05
C PRO A 39 -0.82 -15.01 -6.32
N VAL A 40 -2.02 -14.79 -6.86
CA VAL A 40 -2.50 -15.45 -8.09
C VAL A 40 -3.60 -14.64 -8.79
N GLU A 41 -3.40 -14.33 -10.07
CA GLU A 41 -4.30 -13.48 -10.86
C GLU A 41 -5.48 -14.22 -11.47
N LYS A 42 -6.54 -13.49 -11.84
CA LYS A 42 -7.87 -14.02 -12.26
C LYS A 42 -7.83 -15.29 -13.13
N GLY A 43 -7.03 -15.31 -14.20
CA GLY A 43 -6.96 -16.45 -15.11
C GLY A 43 -6.37 -17.70 -14.45
N GLU A 44 -5.27 -17.52 -13.72
CA GLU A 44 -4.60 -18.58 -12.99
C GLU A 44 -5.34 -18.97 -11.70
N ARG A 45 -6.04 -18.02 -11.09
CA ARG A 45 -6.87 -18.22 -9.90
C ARG A 45 -7.99 -19.22 -10.15
N LYS A 46 -8.64 -19.16 -11.33
CA LYS A 46 -9.61 -20.18 -11.74
C LYS A 46 -9.01 -21.58 -11.85
N ARG A 47 -7.73 -21.69 -12.26
CA ARG A 47 -7.00 -22.98 -12.31
C ARG A 47 -6.68 -23.46 -10.90
N TYR A 48 -6.16 -22.58 -10.04
CA TYR A 48 -5.91 -22.87 -8.64
C TYR A 48 -7.18 -23.34 -7.90
N GLU A 49 -8.31 -22.64 -8.12
CA GLU A 49 -9.59 -22.95 -7.51
C GLU A 49 -10.10 -24.35 -7.89
N LYS A 50 -9.88 -24.76 -9.15
CA LYS A 50 -10.25 -26.09 -9.68
C LYS A 50 -9.20 -27.17 -9.46
N SER A 51 -8.00 -26.83 -8.99
CA SER A 51 -6.93 -27.80 -8.76
C SER A 51 -7.32 -28.78 -7.65
N GLU A 52 -7.19 -30.08 -7.92
CA GLU A 52 -7.35 -31.14 -6.92
C GLU A 52 -6.22 -31.09 -5.88
N ASN A 53 -5.01 -30.70 -6.30
CA ASN A 53 -3.86 -30.54 -5.43
C ASN A 53 -3.46 -29.06 -5.31
N LYS A 54 -4.14 -28.35 -4.41
CA LYS A 54 -3.86 -26.92 -4.15
C LYS A 54 -2.49 -26.70 -3.49
N ASN A 55 -2.00 -27.67 -2.74
CA ASN A 55 -0.77 -27.56 -1.95
C ASN A 55 0.49 -27.61 -2.81
N GLU A 56 0.40 -28.07 -4.05
CA GLU A 56 1.51 -28.10 -5.02
C GLU A 56 1.38 -26.99 -6.08
N PHE A 57 0.39 -26.09 -5.95
CA PHE A 57 0.15 -25.07 -6.94
C PHE A 57 1.11 -23.89 -6.80
N THR A 58 1.99 -23.74 -7.79
CA THR A 58 2.91 -22.60 -7.95
C THR A 58 2.30 -21.55 -8.88
N SER A 59 2.17 -20.31 -8.41
CA SER A 59 1.70 -19.21 -9.27
C SER A 59 2.82 -18.65 -10.16
N THR A 60 2.44 -18.27 -11.38
CA THR A 60 3.27 -17.54 -12.33
C THR A 60 2.78 -16.10 -12.54
N THR A 61 1.70 -15.71 -11.88
CA THR A 61 0.97 -14.47 -12.16
C THR A 61 0.83 -13.55 -10.95
N ALA A 62 1.56 -13.81 -9.86
CA ALA A 62 1.57 -12.91 -8.72
C ALA A 62 1.97 -11.48 -9.12
N ALA A 63 1.36 -10.48 -8.48
CA ALA A 63 1.56 -9.08 -8.78
C ALA A 63 1.24 -8.17 -7.58
N ILE A 64 1.90 -7.01 -7.55
CA ILE A 64 1.55 -5.88 -6.69
C ILE A 64 0.68 -4.94 -7.52
N HIS A 65 -0.50 -4.65 -7.02
CA HIS A 65 -1.46 -3.74 -7.63
C HIS A 65 -1.41 -2.38 -6.97
N ILE A 66 -1.39 -1.35 -7.80
CA ILE A 66 -1.34 0.04 -7.36
C ILE A 66 -2.41 0.80 -8.14
N MET A 67 -3.24 1.57 -7.44
CA MET A 67 -4.19 2.45 -8.11
C MET A 67 -3.45 3.48 -9.00
N ASP A 68 -3.85 3.59 -10.27
CA ASP A 68 -3.29 4.57 -11.20
C ASP A 68 -3.85 5.96 -10.88
N SER A 69 -3.23 6.63 -9.89
CA SER A 69 -3.65 7.94 -9.41
C SER A 69 -2.47 8.78 -8.89
N SER A 70 -2.75 10.05 -8.59
CA SER A 70 -1.78 10.95 -7.98
C SER A 70 -1.48 10.59 -6.53
N VAL A 71 -0.27 10.91 -6.06
CA VAL A 71 0.12 10.77 -4.64
C VAL A 71 -0.87 11.48 -3.72
N GLU A 72 -1.36 12.64 -4.14
CA GLU A 72 -2.34 13.43 -3.39
C GLU A 72 -3.67 12.69 -3.21
N GLU A 73 -4.18 12.02 -4.25
CA GLU A 73 -5.43 11.28 -4.15
C GLU A 73 -5.28 10.02 -3.31
N ILE A 74 -4.13 9.35 -3.40
CA ILE A 74 -3.80 8.21 -2.55
C ILE A 74 -3.81 8.60 -1.06
N GLU A 75 -3.15 9.70 -0.71
CA GLU A 75 -3.16 10.21 0.67
C GLU A 75 -4.58 10.51 1.15
N LYS A 76 -5.40 11.11 0.28
CA LYS A 76 -6.79 11.43 0.58
C LYS A 76 -7.64 10.19 0.84
N LEU A 77 -7.45 9.11 0.08
CA LEU A 77 -8.11 7.82 0.33
C LEU A 77 -7.76 7.25 1.70
N PHE A 78 -6.47 7.27 2.08
CA PHE A 78 -6.07 6.82 3.41
C PHE A 78 -6.66 7.68 4.53
N LYS A 79 -6.73 9.00 4.36
CA LYS A 79 -7.38 9.91 5.33
C LYS A 79 -8.89 9.70 5.47
N GLN A 80 -9.53 9.12 4.45
CA GLN A 80 -10.96 8.79 4.48
C GLN A 80 -11.23 7.45 5.18
N ASP A 81 -10.21 6.60 5.34
CA ASP A 81 -10.36 5.37 6.11
C ASP A 81 -10.30 5.72 7.61
N ASP A 82 -11.49 5.88 8.21
CA ASP A 82 -11.69 6.24 9.62
C ASP A 82 -11.20 5.17 10.63
N SER A 83 -10.48 4.14 10.17
CA SER A 83 -9.91 3.08 11.03
C SER A 83 -8.68 3.54 11.83
N GLY A 84 -8.12 4.71 11.51
CA GLY A 84 -6.89 5.21 12.11
C GLY A 84 -5.60 4.68 11.46
N ILE A 85 -5.71 3.92 10.36
CA ILE A 85 -4.56 3.37 9.63
C ILE A 85 -3.62 4.47 9.12
N TYR A 86 -4.18 5.61 8.70
CA TYR A 86 -3.40 6.74 8.19
C TYR A 86 -2.53 7.34 9.30
N GLU A 87 -3.12 7.63 10.47
CA GLU A 87 -2.40 8.17 11.62
C GLU A 87 -1.35 7.20 12.14
N TYR A 88 -1.69 5.92 12.21
CA TYR A 88 -0.78 4.86 12.62
C TYR A 88 0.44 4.80 11.70
N THR A 89 0.20 4.69 10.39
CA THR A 89 1.27 4.63 9.39
C THR A 89 2.11 5.89 9.40
N CYS A 90 1.47 7.07 9.41
CA CYS A 90 2.17 8.35 9.46
C CYS A 90 3.05 8.49 10.71
N LYS A 91 2.62 7.99 11.87
CA LYS A 91 3.41 7.99 13.10
C LYS A 91 4.69 7.16 12.92
N MET A 92 4.56 5.99 12.30
CA MET A 92 5.66 5.05 12.07
C MET A 92 6.72 5.59 11.09
N ILE A 93 6.29 6.23 10.00
CA ILE A 93 7.22 6.72 8.95
C ILE A 93 7.76 8.14 9.20
N ARG A 94 7.15 8.89 10.12
CA ARG A 94 7.53 10.29 10.42
C ARG A 94 9.02 10.49 10.70
N PRO A 95 9.72 9.61 11.45
CA PRO A 95 11.16 9.76 11.68
C PRO A 95 12.00 9.77 10.40
N TYR A 96 11.54 9.09 9.35
CA TYR A 96 12.23 9.00 8.05
C TYR A 96 11.93 10.20 7.14
N CYS A 97 10.76 10.82 7.30
CA CYS A 97 10.28 11.88 6.41
C CYS A 97 10.64 13.28 6.90
N LYS A 98 10.69 13.50 8.22
CA LYS A 98 10.79 14.84 8.82
C LYS A 98 12.00 15.62 8.30
N GLY A 99 11.74 16.72 7.58
CA GLY A 99 12.78 17.59 7.01
C GLY A 99 13.48 17.03 5.76
N VAL A 100 13.00 15.90 5.24
CA VAL A 100 13.62 15.17 4.12
C VAL A 100 12.69 15.12 2.91
N VAL A 101 11.44 14.67 3.11
CA VAL A 101 10.38 14.58 2.08
C VAL A 101 9.01 14.87 2.72
N ASP A 102 8.03 15.20 1.88
CA ASP A 102 6.63 15.30 2.32
C ASP A 102 6.13 13.94 2.83
N ILE A 103 5.34 13.96 3.91
CA ILE A 103 4.80 12.75 4.56
C ILE A 103 3.96 11.91 3.59
N LYS A 104 3.27 12.53 2.64
CA LYS A 104 2.49 11.81 1.61
C LYS A 104 3.36 11.00 0.66
N ILE A 105 4.57 11.50 0.35
CA ILE A 105 5.55 10.75 -0.43
C ILE A 105 6.02 9.56 0.41
N GLY A 106 6.40 9.81 1.67
CA GLY A 106 6.77 8.74 2.59
C GLY A 106 5.70 7.67 2.75
N LEU A 107 4.42 8.06 2.80
CA LEU A 107 3.28 7.14 2.88
C LEU A 107 3.23 6.23 1.65
N VAL A 108 3.28 6.80 0.44
CA VAL A 108 3.25 6.02 -0.82
C VAL A 108 4.44 5.09 -0.92
N LEU A 109 5.65 5.58 -0.58
CA LEU A 109 6.86 4.77 -0.58
C LEU A 109 6.75 3.60 0.40
N PHE A 110 6.29 3.86 1.61
CA PHE A 110 6.10 2.85 2.63
C PHE A 110 5.07 1.78 2.22
N GLN A 111 3.90 2.18 1.71
CA GLN A 111 2.88 1.24 1.26
C GLN A 111 3.38 0.37 0.11
N PHE A 112 4.09 0.95 -0.86
CA PHE A 112 4.71 0.15 -1.91
C PHE A 112 5.73 -0.86 -1.37
N LEU A 113 6.63 -0.43 -0.48
CA LEU A 113 7.62 -1.33 0.11
C LEU A 113 6.99 -2.42 0.99
N HIS A 114 5.87 -2.12 1.65
CA HIS A 114 5.09 -3.11 2.41
C HIS A 114 4.58 -4.22 1.49
N GLU A 115 3.99 -3.88 0.34
CA GLU A 115 3.59 -4.89 -0.66
C GLU A 115 4.79 -5.63 -1.27
N VAL A 116 5.97 -5.00 -1.36
CA VAL A 116 7.21 -5.70 -1.73
C VAL A 116 7.63 -6.71 -0.64
N GLY A 117 7.37 -6.40 0.64
CA GLY A 117 7.50 -7.36 1.73
C GLY A 117 6.67 -8.62 1.50
N HIS A 118 5.38 -8.44 1.16
CA HIS A 118 4.49 -9.55 0.78
C HIS A 118 4.95 -10.31 -0.46
N TRP A 119 5.44 -9.60 -1.48
CA TRP A 119 6.06 -10.23 -2.65
C TRP A 119 7.24 -11.12 -2.24
N ASN A 120 8.15 -10.64 -1.40
CA ASN A 120 9.32 -11.39 -0.96
C ASN A 120 8.93 -12.61 -0.11
N GLN A 121 7.96 -12.47 0.77
CA GLN A 121 7.37 -13.58 1.52
C GLN A 121 6.84 -14.66 0.56
N PHE A 122 6.08 -14.27 -0.46
CA PHE A 122 5.55 -15.21 -1.45
C PHE A 122 6.66 -15.91 -2.26
N MET A 123 7.71 -15.17 -2.63
CA MET A 123 8.87 -15.74 -3.31
C MET A 123 9.62 -16.75 -2.44
N SER A 124 9.75 -16.48 -1.13
CA SER A 124 10.39 -17.39 -0.17
C SER A 124 9.64 -18.70 0.05
N LEU A 125 8.34 -18.72 -0.29
CA LEU A 125 7.48 -19.89 -0.26
C LEU A 125 7.39 -20.59 -1.63
N ASP A 126 8.41 -20.43 -2.48
CA ASP A 126 8.46 -20.99 -3.84
C ASP A 126 7.21 -20.66 -4.67
N LYS A 127 6.64 -19.46 -4.45
CA LYS A 127 5.41 -18.98 -5.10
C LYS A 127 4.20 -19.91 -4.89
N ASN A 128 4.17 -20.61 -3.75
CA ASN A 128 3.10 -21.52 -3.39
C ASN A 128 1.87 -20.76 -2.85
N VAL A 129 0.76 -20.85 -3.57
CA VAL A 129 -0.46 -20.09 -3.23
C VAL A 129 -1.09 -20.58 -1.93
N ALA A 130 -1.14 -21.90 -1.71
CA ALA A 130 -1.74 -22.46 -0.51
C ALA A 130 -0.93 -22.14 0.75
N ALA A 131 0.39 -22.27 0.69
CA ALA A 131 1.27 -21.92 1.81
C ALA A 131 1.13 -20.45 2.18
N TYR A 132 1.15 -19.54 1.19
CA TYR A 132 1.03 -18.11 1.44
C TYR A 132 -0.34 -17.70 1.99
N THR A 133 -1.42 -18.26 1.43
CA THR A 133 -2.80 -17.88 1.82
C THR A 133 -3.26 -18.49 3.13
N THR A 134 -2.73 -19.65 3.52
CA THR A 134 -3.05 -20.27 4.82
C THR A 134 -2.17 -19.71 5.94
N TRP A 135 -1.04 -19.07 5.60
CA TRP A 135 -0.19 -18.40 6.59
C TRP A 135 -0.94 -17.26 7.27
N ASN A 136 -1.12 -17.41 8.59
CA ASN A 136 -1.85 -16.48 9.47
C ASN A 136 -3.34 -16.28 9.14
N TYR A 137 -3.95 -17.19 8.36
CA TYR A 137 -5.34 -17.08 7.92
C TYR A 137 -6.33 -16.84 9.08
N GLU A 138 -6.22 -17.60 10.17
CA GLU A 138 -7.14 -17.46 11.31
C GLU A 138 -6.97 -16.11 12.03
N GLN A 139 -5.74 -15.60 12.18
CA GLN A 139 -5.51 -14.27 12.76
C GLN A 139 -6.11 -13.17 11.89
N GLU A 140 -5.91 -13.24 10.57
CA GLU A 140 -6.44 -12.26 9.61
C GLU A 140 -7.96 -12.28 9.58
N LYS A 141 -8.54 -13.48 9.50
CA LYS A 141 -9.99 -13.68 9.50
C LYS A 141 -10.61 -13.11 10.78
N ASN A 142 -10.06 -13.44 11.94
CA ASN A 142 -10.56 -12.93 13.23
C ASN A 142 -10.48 -11.40 13.31
N ASN A 143 -9.37 -10.80 12.87
CA ASN A 143 -9.24 -9.34 12.86
C ASN A 143 -10.23 -8.69 11.89
N TYR A 144 -10.36 -9.26 10.69
CA TYR A 144 -11.30 -8.78 9.67
C TYR A 144 -12.75 -8.82 10.16
N GLU A 145 -13.16 -9.90 10.83
CA GLU A 145 -14.50 -10.03 11.42
C GLU A 145 -14.74 -8.97 12.51
N LYS A 146 -13.77 -8.73 13.40
CA LYS A 146 -13.84 -7.65 14.41
C LYS A 146 -13.98 -6.27 13.76
N MET A 147 -13.14 -5.98 12.77
CA MET A 147 -13.12 -4.70 12.07
C MET A 147 -14.44 -4.46 11.32
N ARG A 148 -14.96 -5.48 10.62
CA ARG A 148 -16.24 -5.41 9.92
C ARG A 148 -17.39 -5.18 10.89
N ALA A 149 -17.46 -5.95 11.98
CA ALA A 149 -18.52 -5.79 12.98
C ALA A 149 -18.52 -4.39 13.60
N LEU A 150 -17.34 -3.82 13.87
CA LEU A 150 -17.22 -2.44 14.36
C LEU A 150 -17.69 -1.42 13.30
N LYS A 151 -17.24 -1.54 12.04
CA LYS A 151 -17.68 -0.67 10.94
C LYS A 151 -19.21 -0.70 10.78
N ASP A 152 -19.81 -1.89 10.80
CA ASP A 152 -21.26 -2.06 10.67
C ASP A 152 -22.02 -1.43 11.86
N SER A 153 -21.54 -1.64 13.09
CA SER A 153 -22.12 -1.05 14.30
C SER A 153 -22.07 0.48 14.28
N VAL A 154 -20.92 1.04 13.89
CA VAL A 154 -20.72 2.49 13.72
C VAL A 154 -21.68 3.05 12.69
N LEU A 155 -21.78 2.44 11.50
CA LEU A 155 -22.67 2.91 10.44
C LEU A 155 -24.14 2.89 10.88
N GLN A 156 -24.57 1.85 11.59
CA GLN A 156 -25.93 1.77 12.15
C GLN A 156 -26.19 2.88 13.18
N ARG A 157 -25.22 3.13 14.07
CA ARG A 157 -25.30 4.22 15.05
C ARG A 157 -25.37 5.58 14.36
N GLN A 158 -24.45 5.87 13.44
CA GLN A 158 -24.39 7.15 12.72
C GLN A 158 -25.68 7.43 11.95
N ALA A 159 -26.28 6.41 11.33
CA ALA A 159 -27.58 6.53 10.66
C ALA A 159 -28.72 6.85 11.63
N ARG A 160 -28.75 6.20 12.81
CA ARG A 160 -29.76 6.42 13.85
C ARG A 160 -29.66 7.81 14.48
N GLU A 161 -28.44 8.24 14.78
CA GLU A 161 -28.17 9.49 15.52
C GLU A 161 -28.01 10.71 14.62
N LYS A 162 -27.87 10.50 13.30
CA LYS A 162 -27.54 11.55 12.31
C LYS A 162 -26.26 12.32 12.66
N ASP A 163 -25.33 11.66 13.35
CA ASP A 163 -24.00 12.17 13.67
C ASP A 163 -22.96 11.24 13.05
N ASN A 164 -22.20 11.75 12.09
CA ASN A 164 -21.18 11.01 11.36
C ASN A 164 -19.83 10.95 12.10
N ARG A 165 -19.70 11.56 13.28
CA ARG A 165 -18.46 11.53 14.04
C ARG A 165 -18.33 10.22 14.80
N LEU A 166 -17.11 9.70 14.87
CA LEU A 166 -16.79 8.60 15.77
C LEU A 166 -16.84 9.04 17.24
N SER A 167 -17.27 8.15 18.12
CA SER A 167 -17.12 8.28 19.57
C SER A 167 -15.65 8.07 20.00
N ALA A 168 -15.32 8.38 21.26
CA ALA A 168 -13.98 8.11 21.79
C ALA A 168 -13.68 6.61 21.85
N GLU A 169 -14.67 5.80 22.22
CA GLU A 169 -14.58 4.34 22.30
C GLU A 169 -14.42 3.71 20.91
N GLU A 170 -15.20 4.15 19.92
CA GLU A 170 -15.09 3.68 18.53
C GLU A 170 -13.69 3.95 17.97
N ARG A 171 -13.15 5.16 18.18
CA ARG A 171 -11.77 5.51 17.80
C ARG A 171 -10.70 4.68 18.51
N MET A 172 -10.98 4.23 19.73
CA MET A 172 -10.05 3.38 20.49
C MET A 172 -10.06 1.96 19.94
N LEU A 173 -11.25 1.39 19.68
CA LEU A 173 -11.40 0.05 19.12
C LEU A 173 -10.84 -0.04 17.70
N PHE A 174 -11.08 0.96 16.84
CA PHE A 174 -10.49 1.01 15.49
C PHE A 174 -8.95 0.97 15.53
N ARG A 175 -8.36 1.75 16.45
CA ARG A 175 -6.91 1.76 16.65
C ARG A 175 -6.39 0.43 17.19
N GLN A 176 -7.07 -0.14 18.18
CA GLN A 176 -6.71 -1.44 18.73
C GLN A 176 -6.72 -2.52 17.63
N TYR A 177 -7.78 -2.59 16.82
CA TYR A 177 -7.87 -3.61 15.77
C TYR A 177 -6.87 -3.37 14.64
N THR A 178 -6.54 -2.12 14.33
CA THR A 178 -5.44 -1.78 13.41
C THR A 178 -4.09 -2.25 13.96
N GLU A 179 -3.81 -2.03 15.24
CA GLU A 179 -2.59 -2.50 15.89
C GLU A 179 -2.53 -4.03 15.97
N GLU A 180 -3.64 -4.70 16.26
CA GLU A 180 -3.73 -6.16 16.24
C GLU A 180 -3.42 -6.71 14.84
N TYR A 181 -3.97 -6.09 13.78
CA TYR A 181 -3.72 -6.47 12.39
C TYR A 181 -2.24 -6.33 12.01
N ARG A 182 -1.63 -5.17 12.30
CA ARG A 182 -0.22 -4.88 11.98
C ARG A 182 0.77 -5.75 12.77
N ASN A 183 0.33 -6.39 13.85
CA ASN A 183 1.13 -7.34 14.63
C ASN A 183 1.00 -8.81 14.16
N ILE A 184 0.13 -9.10 13.20
CA ILE A 184 0.10 -10.42 12.55
C ILE A 184 1.47 -10.66 11.90
N PRO A 185 2.12 -11.82 12.09
CA PRO A 185 3.48 -12.06 11.62
C PRO A 185 3.72 -11.66 10.15
N LYS A 186 2.83 -12.09 9.25
CA LYS A 186 2.89 -11.72 7.82
C LYS A 186 2.89 -10.21 7.58
N GLU A 187 2.01 -9.46 8.22
CA GLU A 187 1.92 -8.00 8.12
C GLU A 187 3.12 -7.30 8.78
N LYS A 188 3.53 -7.79 9.94
CA LYS A 188 4.63 -7.23 10.72
C LYS A 188 5.96 -7.37 9.98
N GLU A 189 6.23 -8.54 9.42
CA GLU A 189 7.42 -8.77 8.61
C GLU A 189 7.45 -7.88 7.35
N ALA A 190 6.29 -7.65 6.73
CA ALA A 190 6.17 -6.73 5.59
C ALA A 190 6.44 -5.26 6.01
N ASP A 191 5.94 -4.84 7.18
CA ASP A 191 6.25 -3.53 7.77
C ASP A 191 7.74 -3.38 8.10
N GLU A 192 8.36 -4.40 8.71
CA GLU A 192 9.78 -4.41 9.05
C GLU A 192 10.66 -4.33 7.79
N PHE A 193 10.31 -5.08 6.75
CA PHE A 193 10.93 -4.95 5.44
C PHE A 193 10.80 -3.50 4.93
N ALA A 194 9.59 -2.95 4.93
CA ALA A 194 9.35 -1.60 4.42
C ALA A 194 10.17 -0.54 5.16
N LEU A 195 10.22 -0.59 6.49
CA LEU A 195 11.00 0.35 7.30
C LEU A 195 12.50 0.21 7.06
N SER A 196 13.01 -1.00 6.88
CA SER A 196 14.44 -1.23 6.63
C SER A 196 14.92 -0.62 5.30
N TYR A 197 14.05 -0.55 4.28
CA TYR A 197 14.37 0.02 2.96
C TYR A 197 13.88 1.46 2.77
N LEU A 198 13.06 2.00 3.68
CA LEU A 198 12.41 3.31 3.49
C LEU A 198 13.42 4.45 3.33
N LYS A 199 14.49 4.45 4.14
CA LYS A 199 15.53 5.49 4.07
C LYS A 199 16.24 5.50 2.71
N GLU A 200 16.71 4.34 2.27
CA GLU A 200 17.40 4.19 0.99
C GLU A 200 16.50 4.61 -0.17
N THR A 201 15.23 4.21 -0.12
CA THR A 201 14.22 4.53 -1.13
C THR A 201 13.94 6.04 -1.21
N ILE A 202 13.84 6.72 -0.05
CA ILE A 202 13.71 8.17 0.02
C ILE A 202 14.93 8.87 -0.59
N ASP A 203 16.14 8.39 -0.31
CA ASP A 203 17.36 8.98 -0.85
C ASP A 203 17.45 8.83 -2.38
N LYS A 204 17.08 7.66 -2.92
CA LYS A 204 16.95 7.42 -4.37
C LYS A 204 15.94 8.38 -5.02
N TYR A 205 14.75 8.51 -4.43
CA TYR A 205 13.73 9.45 -4.91
C TYR A 205 14.28 10.88 -5.00
N ARG A 206 14.98 11.33 -3.94
CA ARG A 206 15.56 12.68 -3.90
C ARG A 206 16.64 12.87 -4.98
N GLU A 207 17.46 11.87 -5.22
CA GLU A 207 18.44 11.89 -6.30
C GLU A 207 17.77 12.05 -7.66
N VAL A 208 16.73 11.26 -7.95
CA VAL A 208 15.94 11.37 -9.19
C VAL A 208 15.35 12.78 -9.34
N CYS A 209 14.80 13.36 -8.28
CA CYS A 209 14.26 14.72 -8.31
C CYS A 209 15.35 15.77 -8.60
N ARG A 210 16.54 15.65 -7.98
CA ARG A 210 17.68 16.54 -8.26
C ARG A 210 18.12 16.44 -9.72
N ASN A 211 18.26 15.23 -10.25
CA ASN A 211 18.71 15.00 -11.62
C ASN A 211 17.70 15.55 -12.66
N LYS A 212 16.40 15.40 -12.41
CA LYS A 212 15.34 16.03 -13.24
C LYS A 212 15.44 17.55 -13.24
N ASN A 213 15.70 18.16 -12.09
CA ASN A 213 15.85 19.61 -11.95
C ASN A 213 17.13 20.15 -12.59
N SER A 214 18.24 19.41 -12.51
CA SER A 214 19.49 19.77 -13.20
C SER A 214 19.31 19.75 -14.72
N ASN A 215 18.66 18.69 -15.25
CA ASN A 215 18.41 18.56 -16.69
C ASN A 215 17.43 19.61 -17.22
N SER A 216 16.41 19.99 -16.45
CA SER A 216 15.49 21.08 -16.84
C SER A 216 16.19 22.44 -16.84
N THR A 217 17.09 22.68 -15.88
CA THR A 217 17.89 23.90 -15.79
C THR A 217 18.87 24.02 -16.96
N ILE A 218 19.53 22.93 -17.35
CA ILE A 218 20.41 22.88 -18.52
C ILE A 218 19.62 23.13 -19.82
N LYS A 219 18.45 22.49 -20.00
CA LYS A 219 17.59 22.74 -21.17
C LYS A 219 17.13 24.20 -21.26
N ARG A 220 16.73 24.81 -20.13
CA ARG A 220 16.35 26.24 -20.10
C ARG A 220 17.50 27.17 -20.45
N ARG A 221 18.72 26.88 -19.97
CA ARG A 221 19.92 27.65 -20.34
C ARG A 221 20.23 27.52 -21.83
N ASN A 222 20.17 26.32 -22.40
CA ASN A 222 20.47 26.12 -23.83
C ASN A 222 19.42 26.76 -24.75
N LEU A 223 18.14 26.76 -24.36
CA LEU A 223 17.09 27.49 -25.08
C LEU A 223 17.30 29.02 -25.02
N ALA A 224 17.72 29.56 -23.86
CA ALA A 224 18.01 30.98 -23.74
C ALA A 224 19.23 31.43 -24.55
N ILE A 225 20.24 30.55 -24.71
CA ILE A 225 21.43 30.83 -25.53
C ILE A 225 21.12 30.69 -27.04
N GLY A 226 20.23 29.77 -27.42
CA GLY A 226 19.81 29.56 -28.81
C GLY A 226 18.77 30.54 -29.36
N SER A 227 18.25 31.47 -28.54
CA SER A 227 17.33 32.54 -28.97
C SER A 227 18.00 33.90 -29.18
N ASN A 228 19.34 33.96 -29.11
CA ASN A 228 20.15 35.16 -29.36
C ASN A 228 20.95 35.10 -30.68
N CYS A 229 20.47 34.33 -31.67
CA CYS A 229 20.99 34.34 -33.04
C CYS A 229 19.91 34.78 -34.03
#